data_AF-A0A838KR16-F1
#
_entry.id   AF-A0A838KR16-F1
#
_cell.length_a   1.000
_cell.length_b   1.000
_cell.length_c   1.000
_cell.angle_alpha   90.00
_cell.angle_beta   90.00
_cell.angle_gamma   90.00
#
_symmetry.space_group_name_H-M   'P 1'
#
loop_
_entity.id
_entity.type
_entity.pdbx_description
1 polymer ?
#
loop_
_entity_poly.entity_id
_entity_poly.type
_entity_poly.pdbx_seq_one_letter_code
_entity_poly.pdbx_strand_id
1 'polypeptide(L)'
;MTKTKPGRIIPREVLFGNPERTQPLISPDATRLAYLSPVDGVLNAWVGSVGGDDFQPVTEDHERGIRLYFWAEDDRHILYLQDAGGDENWRLYSVDP
;
A
#
# COMPACT_ATOMS: atom_id res chain seq x y z
N MET A 1 40.03 -26.23 -14.62
CA MET A 1 39.13 -25.11 -14.25
C MET A 1 37.71 -25.50 -14.61
N THR A 2 36.87 -25.85 -13.63
CA THR A 2 35.46 -26.20 -13.83
C THR A 2 34.62 -24.94 -13.92
N LYS A 3 33.92 -24.73 -15.04
CA LYS A 3 32.97 -23.62 -15.22
C LYS A 3 31.71 -23.92 -14.40
N THR A 4 31.44 -23.15 -13.36
CA THR A 4 30.19 -23.21 -12.59
C THR A 4 29.04 -22.75 -13.48
N LYS A 5 27.95 -23.54 -13.57
CA LYS A 5 26.71 -23.06 -14.20
C LYS A 5 26.20 -21.85 -13.41
N PRO A 6 25.85 -20.72 -14.06
CA PRO A 6 25.22 -19.62 -13.34
C PRO A 6 23.93 -20.14 -12.70
N GLY A 7 23.79 -19.93 -11.39
CA GLY A 7 22.58 -20.29 -10.66
C GLY A 7 21.37 -19.54 -11.24
N ARG A 8 20.17 -20.07 -11.00
CA ARG A 8 18.93 -19.39 -11.40
C ARG A 8 18.89 -17.99 -10.77
N ILE A 9 18.92 -16.95 -11.60
CA ILE A 9 18.81 -15.56 -11.15
C ILE A 9 17.35 -15.26 -10.84
N ILE A 10 17.09 -14.69 -9.66
CA ILE A 10 15.76 -14.18 -9.30
C ILE A 10 15.62 -12.80 -9.93
N PRO A 11 14.53 -12.51 -10.68
CA PRO A 11 14.28 -11.18 -11.20
C PRO A 11 14.29 -10.14 -10.08
N ARG A 12 14.89 -8.97 -10.33
CA ARG A 12 14.95 -7.88 -9.33
C ARG A 12 13.56 -7.45 -8.88
N GLU A 13 12.60 -7.43 -9.78
CA GLU A 13 11.21 -7.08 -9.50
C GLU A 13 10.56 -8.01 -8.46
N VAL A 14 10.91 -9.30 -8.46
CA VAL A 14 10.42 -10.25 -7.44
C VAL A 14 10.95 -9.92 -6.04
N LEU A 15 12.12 -9.28 -5.95
CA LEU A 15 12.79 -8.96 -4.68
C LEU A 15 12.56 -7.51 -4.22
N PHE A 16 12.39 -6.59 -5.16
CA PHE A 16 12.42 -5.14 -4.92
C PHE A 16 11.20 -4.40 -5.49
N GLY A 17 10.30 -5.10 -6.19
CA GLY A 17 9.05 -4.53 -6.66
C GLY A 17 8.04 -4.34 -5.53
N ASN A 18 6.98 -3.60 -5.82
CA ASN A 18 5.88 -3.45 -4.89
C ASN A 18 5.15 -4.80 -4.71
N PRO A 19 4.74 -5.15 -3.48
CA PRO A 19 3.92 -6.33 -3.26
C PRO A 19 2.53 -6.14 -3.87
N GLU A 20 1.86 -7.23 -4.25
CA GLU A 20 0.46 -7.18 -4.68
C GLU A 20 -0.45 -6.60 -3.59
N ARG A 21 -0.27 -7.03 -2.33
CA ARG A 21 -1.00 -6.52 -1.15
C ARG A 21 -0.09 -6.54 0.07
N THR A 22 -0.09 -5.49 0.87
CA THR A 22 0.72 -5.42 2.11
C THR A 22 0.07 -4.53 3.18
N GLN A 23 0.61 -4.58 4.40
CA GLN A 23 0.16 -3.80 5.56
C GLN A 23 -1.37 -3.87 5.80
N PRO A 24 -1.96 -5.06 6.00
CA PRO A 24 -3.40 -5.16 6.23
C PRO A 24 -3.81 -4.56 7.58
N LEU A 25 -4.88 -3.77 7.61
CA LEU A 25 -5.48 -3.18 8.82
C LEU A 25 -7.01 -3.30 8.79
N ILE A 26 -7.61 -3.70 9.91
CA ILE A 26 -9.06 -3.83 10.07
C ILE A 26 -9.60 -2.54 10.71
N SER A 27 -10.78 -2.07 10.29
CA SER A 27 -11.47 -0.93 10.90
C SER A 27 -11.86 -1.22 12.36
N PRO A 28 -12.04 -0.20 13.22
CA PRO A 28 -12.37 -0.43 14.63
C PRO A 28 -13.66 -1.25 14.85
N ASP A 29 -14.70 -1.04 14.04
CA ASP A 29 -15.94 -1.82 13.99
C ASP A 29 -15.81 -3.22 13.35
N ALA A 30 -14.63 -3.57 12.85
CA ALA A 30 -14.32 -4.82 12.16
C ALA A 30 -15.13 -5.13 10.89
N THR A 31 -15.76 -4.13 10.26
CA THR A 31 -16.55 -4.33 9.03
C THR A 31 -15.72 -4.17 7.76
N ARG A 32 -14.62 -3.41 7.80
CA ARG A 32 -13.78 -3.08 6.64
C ARG A 32 -12.33 -3.51 6.82
N LEU A 33 -11.70 -3.88 5.72
CA LEU A 33 -10.27 -4.15 5.62
C LEU A 33 -9.65 -3.10 4.72
N ALA A 34 -8.47 -2.63 5.12
CA ALA A 34 -7.60 -1.83 4.28
C ALA A 34 -6.26 -2.53 4.06
N TYR A 35 -5.61 -2.23 2.93
CA TYR A 35 -4.25 -2.66 2.61
C TYR A 35 -3.60 -1.68 1.63
N LEU A 36 -2.28 -1.76 1.46
CA LEU A 36 -1.58 -1.09 0.37
C LEU A 36 -1.45 -2.01 -0.85
N SER A 37 -1.74 -1.48 -2.03
CA SER A 37 -1.60 -2.18 -3.32
C SER A 37 -1.33 -1.20 -4.46
N PRO A 38 -0.60 -1.62 -5.52
CA PRO A 38 -0.24 -0.72 -6.61
C PRO A 38 -1.44 -0.30 -7.47
N VAL A 39 -1.53 0.99 -7.75
CA VAL A 39 -2.26 1.56 -8.89
C VAL A 39 -1.19 2.04 -9.87
N ASP A 40 -1.18 1.49 -11.10
CA ASP A 40 -0.15 1.77 -12.12
C ASP A 40 1.30 1.69 -11.61
N GLY A 41 1.54 0.75 -10.69
CA GLY A 41 2.86 0.50 -10.10
C GLY A 41 3.18 1.34 -8.85
N VAL A 42 2.31 2.27 -8.43
CA VAL A 42 2.48 3.13 -7.25
C VAL A 42 1.56 2.68 -6.11
N LEU A 43 2.09 2.46 -4.91
CA LEU A 43 1.30 1.97 -3.77
C LEU A 43 0.26 3.00 -3.31
N ASN A 44 -0.99 2.58 -3.29
CA ASN A 44 -2.12 3.35 -2.76
C ASN A 44 -2.82 2.56 -1.66
N ALA A 45 -3.59 3.25 -0.83
CA ALA A 45 -4.47 2.60 0.14
C ALA A 45 -5.73 2.09 -0.58
N TRP A 46 -6.09 0.84 -0.29
CA TRP A 46 -7.29 0.19 -0.78
C TRP A 46 -8.19 -0.17 0.39
N VAL A 47 -9.50 -0.05 0.21
CA VAL A 47 -10.52 -0.37 1.22
C VAL A 47 -11.60 -1.24 0.59
N GLY A 48 -12.10 -2.21 1.35
CA GLY A 48 -13.22 -3.07 0.99
C GLY A 48 -13.82 -3.76 2.21
N SER A 49 -14.87 -4.53 1.99
CA SER A 49 -15.56 -5.29 3.04
C SER A 49 -14.69 -6.45 3.54
N VAL A 50 -14.70 -6.73 4.84
CA VAL A 50 -14.05 -7.94 5.38
C VAL A 50 -14.69 -9.18 4.76
N GLY A 51 -13.89 -9.97 4.04
CA GLY A 51 -14.35 -11.17 3.33
C GLY A 51 -15.07 -10.91 2.00
N GLY A 52 -15.12 -9.65 1.54
CA GLY A 52 -15.64 -9.28 0.22
C GLY A 52 -14.57 -9.26 -0.87
N ASP A 53 -15.01 -8.91 -2.09
CA ASP A 53 -14.16 -8.69 -3.27
C ASP A 53 -14.29 -7.25 -3.82
N ASP A 54 -14.88 -6.35 -3.03
CA ASP A 54 -15.28 -4.98 -3.37
C ASP A 54 -14.17 -3.94 -3.13
N PHE A 55 -12.91 -4.36 -3.08
CA PHE A 55 -11.80 -3.46 -2.77
C PHE A 55 -11.54 -2.44 -3.88
N GLN A 56 -11.40 -1.17 -3.50
CA GLN A 56 -11.07 -0.05 -4.40
C GLN A 56 -9.96 0.81 -3.81
N PRO A 57 -9.13 1.47 -4.64
CA PRO A 57 -8.18 2.47 -4.15
C PRO A 57 -8.94 3.69 -3.62
N VAL A 58 -8.56 4.14 -2.42
CA VAL A 58 -9.13 5.34 -1.77
C VAL A 58 -8.15 6.51 -1.75
N THR A 59 -6.94 6.31 -2.27
CA THR A 59 -5.96 7.37 -2.51
C THR A 59 -5.50 7.34 -3.95
N GLU A 60 -4.94 8.46 -4.41
CA GLU A 60 -4.56 8.67 -5.79
C GLU A 60 -3.13 9.23 -5.90
N ASP A 61 -2.18 8.59 -5.20
CA ASP A 61 -0.77 8.91 -5.35
C ASP A 61 -0.21 8.32 -6.63
N HIS A 62 0.49 9.17 -7.40
CA HIS A 62 1.11 8.83 -8.68
C HIS A 62 2.64 8.92 -8.63
N GLU A 63 3.23 9.25 -7.48
CA GLU A 63 4.66 9.55 -7.38
C GLU A 63 5.45 8.53 -6.56
N ARG A 64 5.28 8.48 -5.23
CA ARG A 64 6.21 7.77 -4.32
C ARG A 64 5.65 6.50 -3.70
N GLY A 65 4.34 6.37 -3.70
CA GLY A 65 3.56 5.39 -2.97
C GLY A 65 3.40 5.73 -1.49
N ILE A 66 2.19 5.49 -0.97
CA ILE A 66 1.91 5.52 0.46
C ILE A 66 2.65 4.37 1.14
N ARG A 67 3.22 4.65 2.32
CA ARG A 67 3.98 3.66 3.12
C ARG A 67 3.49 3.50 4.55
N LEU A 68 2.74 4.48 5.02
CA LEU A 68 2.16 4.48 6.36
C LEU A 68 0.74 5.04 6.26
N TYR A 69 -0.21 4.23 6.70
CA TYR A 69 -1.61 4.59 6.80
C TYR A 69 -2.23 3.88 8.00
N PHE A 70 -3.37 4.39 8.46
CA PHE A 70 -4.10 3.86 9.61
C PHE A 70 -5.59 4.19 9.48
N TRP A 71 -6.43 3.36 10.11
CA TRP A 71 -7.81 3.71 10.37
C TRP A 71 -7.87 4.81 11.42
N ALA A 72 -8.76 5.79 11.20
CA ALA A 72 -9.21 6.64 12.28
C ALA A 72 -10.15 5.84 13.21
N GLU A 73 -10.20 6.23 14.49
CA GLU A 73 -11.09 5.64 15.52
C GLU A 73 -12.55 6.11 15.38
N ASP A 74 -13.00 6.34 14.15
CA ASP A 74 -14.34 6.81 13.80
C ASP A 74 -15.08 5.87 12.82
N ASP A 75 -14.54 4.66 12.63
CA ASP A 75 -15.02 3.63 11.71
C ASP A 75 -15.09 4.05 10.25
N ARG A 76 -14.62 5.25 9.90
CA ARG A 76 -14.90 5.90 8.62
C ARG A 76 -13.64 6.20 7.83
N HIS A 77 -12.70 6.93 8.41
CA HIS A 77 -11.62 7.54 7.64
C HIS A 77 -10.34 6.71 7.62
N ILE A 78 -9.60 6.84 6.51
CA ILE A 78 -8.20 6.45 6.41
C ILE A 78 -7.33 7.69 6.56
N LEU A 79 -6.34 7.59 7.44
CA LEU A 79 -5.30 8.59 7.65
C LEU A 79 -3.99 8.09 7.06
N TYR A 80 -3.23 8.94 6.38
CA TYR A 80 -1.95 8.55 5.79
C TYR A 80 -0.92 9.67 5.84
N LEU A 81 0.36 9.29 5.91
CA LEU A 81 1.49 10.21 5.89
C LEU A 81 2.14 10.27 4.51
N GLN A 82 2.37 11.49 4.04
CA GLN A 82 3.06 11.72 2.78
C GLN A 82 3.80 13.06 2.78
N ASP A 83 4.96 13.09 2.12
CA ASP A 83 5.70 14.31 1.78
C ASP A 83 5.43 14.73 0.33
N ALA A 84 5.81 15.95 -0.06
CA ALA A 84 5.62 16.41 -1.44
C ALA A 84 6.95 16.34 -2.19
N GLY A 85 7.05 15.47 -3.20
CA GLY A 85 8.27 15.34 -4.01
C GLY A 85 9.52 14.96 -3.23
N GLY A 86 9.38 14.35 -2.04
CA GLY A 86 10.52 14.02 -1.19
C GLY A 86 11.16 15.18 -0.45
N ASP A 87 10.42 16.24 -0.15
CA ASP A 87 10.90 17.35 0.71
C ASP A 87 11.02 16.98 2.19
N GLU A 88 10.71 15.72 2.53
CA GLU A 88 10.64 15.15 3.89
C GLU A 88 9.73 15.93 4.85
N ASN A 89 8.91 16.84 4.33
CA ASN A 89 7.95 17.62 5.11
C ASN A 89 6.64 16.84 5.21
N TRP A 90 6.66 15.83 6.08
CA TRP A 90 5.54 14.91 6.29
C TRP A 90 4.27 15.64 6.70
N ARG A 91 3.20 15.38 5.96
CA ARG A 91 1.84 15.85 6.27
C ARG A 91 0.93 14.67 6.54
N LEU A 92 -0.04 14.91 7.43
CA LEU A 92 -1.13 13.99 7.69
C LEU A 92 -2.31 14.36 6.78
N TYR A 93 -2.76 13.40 6.00
CA TYR A 93 -3.95 13.50 5.16
C TYR A 93 -5.03 12.57 5.68
N SER A 94 -6.29 12.90 5.36
CA SER A 94 -7.46 12.07 5.65
C SER A 94 -8.25 11.85 4.36
N VAL A 95 -8.79 10.65 4.20
CA VAL A 95 -9.74 10.32 3.14
C VAL A 95 -10.91 9.53 3.71
N ASP A 96 -12.08 9.77 3.13
CA ASP A 96 -13.33 9.06 3.39
C ASP A 96 -13.57 8.08 2.22
N PRO A 97 -13.42 6.77 2.43
CA PRO A 97 -13.56 5.71 1.42
C PRO A 97 -14.92 5.63 0.71
#